data_AF-A0A847N0D9-F1
#
_entry.id   AF-A0A847N0D9-F1
#
_cell.length_a   1.000
_cell.length_b   1.000
_cell.length_c   1.000
_cell.angle_alpha   90.00
_cell.angle_beta   90.00
_cell.angle_gamma   90.00
#
_symmetry.space_group_name_H-M   'P 1'
#
loop_
_entity.id
_entity.type
_entity.pdbx_description
1 polymer ?
#
loop_
_entity_poly.entity_id
_entity_poly.type
_entity_poly.pdbx_seq_one_letter_code
_entity_poly.pdbx_strand_id
1 'polypeptide(L)'
;MKKLFVQWGGGNIGRSFIAQVFSRAGYRIVIIDINQALVDALNLHGSYTIETVFDQEVHHLLIEDVSAVHASDQEAINQALADADLLGISVGRGAWPHIAPSLAKAIVQRHIHKPADALDIILAENIHGCKAFVSSLLLPHLDGQVDLDAYLGLAQTSIGKMVPIQDPANLLTLKSEPYNELIVDSEAFHHPLPHFADIHPVHPIEAYVDRKLFIHNMGHSAAAYLGHRCHPKRATIAEVLEDEQIRKQVHDAMQQSRDILLALHPTVFTKESLDTHILDLLKRFSNHALGDTVHRVGRDLKRKLRYDDRLLGVIIEAERLGMAWECIGRAYLQALGFVAPDSNGEPYPPDAIFLDELEKWSWPEKLYKASSWEESSLGKDLCFTLADKLQALT
;
A
#
# COMPACT_ATOMS: atom_id res chain seq x y z
N MET A 1 6.84 -29.83 -14.42
CA MET A 1 5.57 -29.23 -13.93
C MET A 1 5.75 -27.72 -13.88
N LYS A 2 4.70 -26.92 -14.10
CA LYS A 2 4.76 -25.47 -13.88
C LYS A 2 5.05 -25.19 -12.40
N LYS A 3 5.83 -24.15 -12.11
CA LYS A 3 6.03 -23.67 -10.73
C LYS A 3 4.70 -23.24 -10.13
N LEU A 4 4.53 -23.42 -8.82
CA LEU A 4 3.33 -23.07 -8.06
C LEU A 4 3.54 -21.79 -7.25
N PHE A 5 2.70 -20.80 -7.50
CA PHE A 5 2.55 -19.63 -6.65
C PHE A 5 1.27 -19.75 -5.83
N VAL A 6 1.39 -19.70 -4.51
CA VAL A 6 0.23 -19.65 -3.61
C VAL A 6 -0.02 -18.20 -3.23
N GLN A 7 -1.27 -17.74 -3.35
CA GLN A 7 -1.69 -16.40 -2.94
C GLN A 7 -2.69 -16.51 -1.78
N TRP A 8 -2.27 -16.15 -0.57
CA TRP A 8 -3.16 -16.05 0.58
C TRP A 8 -3.81 -14.67 0.62
N GLY A 9 -5.15 -14.65 0.54
CA GLY A 9 -5.94 -13.46 0.31
C GLY A 9 -6.13 -13.23 -1.17
N GLY A 10 -7.28 -13.67 -1.68
CA GLY A 10 -7.74 -13.50 -3.04
C GLY A 10 -8.49 -12.20 -3.26
N GLY A 11 -8.29 -11.17 -2.44
CA GLY A 11 -8.92 -9.86 -2.63
C GLY A 11 -8.37 -9.09 -3.85
N ASN A 12 -8.71 -7.80 -3.92
CA ASN A 12 -8.32 -6.91 -5.02
C ASN A 12 -6.82 -6.95 -5.33
N ILE A 13 -5.94 -6.73 -4.34
CA ILE A 13 -4.49 -6.75 -4.54
C ILE A 13 -3.97 -8.15 -4.84
N GLY A 14 -4.48 -9.18 -4.14
CA GLY A 14 -4.05 -10.55 -4.36
C GLY A 14 -4.26 -11.02 -5.80
N ARG A 15 -5.45 -10.75 -6.38
CA ARG A 15 -5.78 -11.15 -7.76
C ARG A 15 -5.30 -10.18 -8.82
N SER A 16 -5.61 -8.88 -8.67
CA SER A 16 -5.30 -7.88 -9.71
C SER A 16 -3.84 -7.42 -9.72
N PHE A 17 -3.00 -7.95 -8.83
CA PHE A 17 -1.58 -7.58 -8.80
C PHE A 17 -0.67 -8.78 -8.56
N ILE A 18 -0.69 -9.35 -7.36
CA ILE A 18 0.35 -10.31 -6.96
C ILE A 18 0.24 -11.60 -7.77
N ALA A 19 -0.93 -12.25 -7.76
CA ALA A 19 -1.17 -13.45 -8.55
C ALA A 19 -1.05 -13.18 -10.07
N GLN A 20 -1.44 -12.00 -10.54
CA GLN A 20 -1.25 -11.58 -11.93
C GLN A 20 0.22 -11.61 -12.33
N VAL A 21 1.11 -10.99 -11.54
CA VAL A 21 2.55 -10.92 -11.83
C VAL A 21 3.13 -12.33 -11.93
N PHE A 22 2.81 -13.23 -11.00
CA PHE A 22 3.34 -14.60 -11.03
C PHE A 22 2.71 -15.47 -12.11
N SER A 23 1.42 -15.28 -12.43
CA SER A 23 0.78 -15.96 -13.56
C SER A 23 1.47 -15.59 -14.88
N ARG A 24 1.76 -14.30 -15.09
CA ARG A 24 2.52 -13.84 -16.27
C ARG A 24 3.97 -14.30 -16.28
N ALA A 25 4.55 -14.57 -15.11
CA ALA A 25 5.85 -15.21 -14.97
C ALA A 25 5.82 -16.75 -15.19
N GLY A 26 4.65 -17.32 -15.54
CA GLY A 26 4.49 -18.72 -15.92
C GLY A 26 4.14 -19.67 -14.77
N TYR A 27 3.76 -19.14 -13.60
CA TYR A 27 3.32 -19.94 -12.46
C TYR A 27 1.87 -20.36 -12.62
N ARG A 28 1.53 -21.57 -12.14
CA ARG A 28 0.13 -21.90 -11.80
C ARG A 28 -0.21 -21.26 -10.45
N ILE A 29 -1.47 -20.89 -10.26
CA ILE A 29 -1.90 -20.12 -9.09
C ILE A 29 -2.83 -20.96 -8.21
N VAL A 30 -2.58 -20.96 -6.90
CA VAL A 30 -3.54 -21.42 -5.90
C VAL A 30 -3.91 -20.25 -4.99
N ILE A 31 -5.18 -19.87 -4.95
CA ILE A 31 -5.67 -18.80 -4.08
C ILE A 31 -6.21 -19.40 -2.78
N ILE A 32 -5.80 -18.89 -1.62
CA ILE A 32 -6.40 -19.23 -0.32
C ILE A 32 -7.25 -18.05 0.15
N ASP A 33 -8.55 -18.27 0.39
CA ASP A 33 -9.47 -17.21 0.81
C ASP A 33 -10.59 -17.73 1.74
N ILE A 34 -11.23 -16.84 2.49
CA ILE A 34 -12.39 -17.13 3.35
C ILE A 34 -13.72 -16.98 2.61
N ASN A 35 -13.73 -16.38 1.43
CA ASN A 35 -14.94 -16.18 0.64
C ASN A 35 -15.27 -17.46 -0.14
N GLN A 36 -16.17 -18.28 0.39
CA GLN A 36 -16.57 -19.54 -0.25
C GLN A 36 -17.10 -19.34 -1.68
N ALA A 37 -17.90 -18.30 -1.95
CA ALA A 37 -18.43 -18.04 -3.28
C ALA A 37 -17.32 -17.75 -4.31
N LEU A 38 -16.26 -17.05 -3.88
CA LEU A 38 -15.08 -16.82 -4.70
C LEU A 38 -14.31 -18.13 -4.93
N VAL A 39 -14.09 -18.92 -3.88
CA VAL A 39 -13.38 -20.21 -3.97
C VAL A 39 -14.08 -21.15 -4.95
N ASP A 40 -15.41 -21.27 -4.84
CA ASP A 40 -16.22 -22.10 -5.72
C ASP A 40 -16.15 -21.62 -7.17
N ALA A 41 -16.27 -20.30 -7.39
CA ALA A 41 -16.19 -19.72 -8.72
C ALA A 41 -14.83 -19.95 -9.38
N LEU A 42 -13.72 -19.75 -8.64
CA LEU A 42 -12.38 -19.99 -9.16
C LEU A 42 -12.16 -21.46 -9.51
N ASN A 43 -12.60 -22.39 -8.67
CA ASN A 43 -12.47 -23.83 -8.94
C ASN A 43 -13.36 -24.31 -10.09
N LEU A 44 -14.54 -23.70 -10.27
CA LEU A 44 -15.42 -24.03 -11.39
C LEU A 44 -14.86 -23.57 -12.73
N HIS A 45 -14.28 -22.36 -12.78
CA HIS A 45 -13.86 -21.73 -14.02
C HIS A 45 -12.37 -21.90 -14.34
N GLY A 46 -11.53 -22.20 -13.35
CA GLY A 46 -10.08 -22.33 -13.51
C GLY A 46 -9.34 -21.04 -13.90
N SER A 47 -10.05 -19.90 -13.89
CA SER A 47 -9.57 -18.63 -14.42
C SER A 47 -10.37 -17.43 -13.90
N TYR A 48 -9.81 -16.23 -14.05
CA TYR A 48 -10.50 -14.94 -13.85
C TYR A 48 -9.91 -13.86 -14.76
N THR A 49 -10.62 -12.76 -14.95
CA THR A 49 -10.22 -11.65 -15.83
C THR A 49 -9.85 -10.41 -15.04
N ILE A 50 -8.81 -9.71 -15.49
CA ILE A 50 -8.44 -8.39 -15.01
C ILE A 50 -8.66 -7.39 -16.14
N GLU A 51 -9.59 -6.46 -15.93
CA GLU A 51 -9.81 -5.28 -16.74
C GLU A 51 -8.82 -4.20 -16.32
N THR A 52 -7.78 -4.03 -17.11
CA THR A 52 -6.82 -2.95 -16.97
C THR A 52 -7.41 -1.68 -17.58
N VAL A 53 -7.69 -0.66 -16.75
CA VAL A 53 -8.43 0.54 -17.16
C VAL A 53 -7.57 1.80 -17.16
N PHE A 54 -7.62 2.56 -18.25
CA PHE A 54 -6.99 3.88 -18.35
C PHE A 54 -7.85 4.80 -19.23
N ASP A 55 -8.52 5.78 -18.60
CA ASP A 55 -9.52 6.63 -19.23
C ASP A 55 -10.59 5.83 -20.00
N GLN A 56 -10.59 5.88 -21.33
CA GLN A 56 -11.53 5.15 -22.18
C GLN A 56 -11.00 3.76 -22.60
N GLU A 57 -9.73 3.47 -22.33
CA GLU A 57 -9.08 2.21 -22.71
C GLU A 57 -9.33 1.13 -21.65
N VAL A 58 -9.76 -0.04 -22.13
CA VAL A 58 -9.93 -1.24 -21.31
C VAL A 58 -9.20 -2.39 -21.99
N HIS A 59 -8.25 -2.97 -21.29
CA HIS A 59 -7.55 -4.18 -21.71
C HIS A 59 -7.92 -5.34 -20.82
N HIS A 60 -8.32 -6.46 -21.42
CA HIS A 60 -8.65 -7.67 -20.69
C HIS A 60 -7.42 -8.57 -20.61
N LEU A 61 -7.03 -8.91 -19.39
CA LEU A 61 -6.00 -9.91 -19.10
C LEU A 61 -6.66 -11.13 -18.46
N LEU A 62 -6.63 -12.26 -19.16
CA LEU A 62 -7.10 -13.53 -18.63
C LEU A 62 -5.99 -14.16 -17.77
N ILE A 63 -6.34 -14.55 -16.55
CA ILE A 63 -5.48 -15.32 -15.65
C ILE A 63 -6.00 -16.75 -15.63
N GLU A 64 -5.21 -17.67 -16.17
CA GLU A 64 -5.54 -19.10 -16.31
C GLU A 64 -4.71 -19.96 -15.34
N ASP A 65 -4.99 -21.26 -15.29
CA ASP A 65 -4.36 -22.22 -14.38
C ASP A 65 -4.49 -21.82 -12.90
N VAL A 66 -5.70 -21.39 -12.53
CA VAL A 66 -6.05 -20.97 -11.17
C VAL A 66 -6.90 -22.04 -10.50
N SER A 67 -6.56 -22.39 -9.25
CA SER A 67 -7.47 -23.07 -8.34
C SER A 67 -7.55 -22.32 -7.01
N ALA A 68 -8.46 -22.73 -6.14
CA ALA A 68 -8.66 -22.09 -4.85
C ALA A 68 -8.90 -23.08 -3.72
N VAL A 69 -8.48 -22.70 -2.52
CA VAL A 69 -8.64 -23.43 -1.27
C VAL A 69 -9.35 -22.52 -0.27
N HIS A 70 -10.37 -23.03 0.41
CA HIS A 70 -11.00 -22.29 1.48
C HIS A 70 -10.09 -22.27 2.71
N ALA A 71 -9.95 -21.12 3.38
CA ALA A 71 -9.00 -20.92 4.47
C ALA A 71 -9.28 -21.78 5.73
N SER A 72 -10.44 -22.45 5.81
CA SER A 72 -10.74 -23.41 6.88
C SER A 72 -10.27 -24.84 6.57
N ASP A 73 -9.90 -25.14 5.33
CA ASP A 73 -9.43 -26.47 4.92
C ASP A 73 -7.93 -26.59 5.15
N GLN A 74 -7.56 -26.96 6.38
CA GLN A 74 -6.16 -27.07 6.76
C GLN A 74 -5.39 -28.09 5.92
N GLU A 75 -6.03 -29.19 5.49
CA GLU A 75 -5.33 -30.23 4.73
C GLU A 75 -5.02 -29.75 3.31
N ALA A 76 -5.97 -29.09 2.66
CA ALA A 76 -5.73 -28.47 1.36
C ALA A 76 -4.68 -27.35 1.43
N ILE A 77 -4.65 -26.56 2.53
CA ILE A 77 -3.60 -25.56 2.77
C ILE A 77 -2.23 -26.24 2.91
N ASN A 78 -2.13 -27.32 3.71
CA ASN A 78 -0.89 -28.07 3.88
C ASN A 78 -0.37 -28.58 2.53
N GLN A 79 -1.25 -29.17 1.70
CA GLN A 79 -0.87 -29.67 0.38
C GLN A 79 -0.42 -28.54 -0.55
N ALA A 80 -1.15 -27.42 -0.59
CA ALA A 80 -0.78 -26.27 -1.41
C ALA A 80 0.59 -25.72 -1.04
N LEU A 81 0.89 -25.60 0.26
CA LEU A 81 2.17 -25.09 0.76
C LEU A 81 3.29 -26.13 0.66
N ALA A 82 3.00 -27.43 0.69
CA ALA A 82 3.99 -28.48 0.48
C ALA A 82 4.63 -28.39 -0.92
N ASP A 83 3.84 -28.02 -1.93
CA ASP A 83 4.26 -27.93 -3.34
C ASP A 83 4.62 -26.50 -3.79
N ALA A 84 4.42 -25.49 -2.94
CA ALA A 84 4.63 -24.09 -3.30
C ALA A 84 6.11 -23.80 -3.59
N ASP A 85 6.37 -23.06 -4.67
CA ASP A 85 7.68 -22.45 -4.93
C ASP A 85 7.78 -21.06 -4.27
N LEU A 86 6.65 -20.35 -4.19
CA LEU A 86 6.54 -19.01 -3.61
C LEU A 86 5.15 -18.82 -2.99
N LEU A 87 5.08 -18.05 -1.90
CA LEU A 87 3.83 -17.66 -1.24
C LEU A 87 3.71 -16.13 -1.25
N GLY A 88 2.57 -15.59 -1.68
CA GLY A 88 2.18 -14.20 -1.46
C GLY A 88 1.09 -14.09 -0.41
N ILE A 89 1.12 -13.03 0.41
CA ILE A 89 0.09 -12.77 1.42
C ILE A 89 -0.38 -11.32 1.32
N SER A 90 -1.68 -11.13 1.09
CA SER A 90 -2.35 -9.82 1.09
C SER A 90 -3.74 -9.93 1.73
N VAL A 91 -3.78 -9.91 3.05
CA VAL A 91 -5.00 -10.11 3.85
C VAL A 91 -5.35 -8.89 4.73
N GLY A 92 -4.41 -7.97 4.90
CA GLY A 92 -4.57 -6.81 5.75
C GLY A 92 -4.27 -7.12 7.23
N ARG A 93 -3.82 -6.09 7.96
CA ARG A 93 -3.38 -6.20 9.37
C ARG A 93 -4.36 -6.96 10.29
N GLY A 94 -5.66 -6.74 10.13
CA GLY A 94 -6.69 -7.34 10.99
C GLY A 94 -6.86 -8.85 10.80
N ALA A 95 -6.48 -9.40 9.64
CA ALA A 95 -6.62 -10.82 9.36
C ALA A 95 -5.46 -11.67 9.90
N TRP A 96 -4.29 -11.06 10.13
CA TRP A 96 -3.06 -11.75 10.54
C TRP A 96 -3.20 -12.65 11.79
N PRO A 97 -3.84 -12.21 12.90
CA PRO A 97 -4.04 -13.07 14.06
C PRO A 97 -4.86 -14.35 13.77
N HIS A 98 -5.70 -14.32 12.73
CA HIS A 98 -6.52 -15.47 12.34
C HIS A 98 -5.81 -16.41 11.37
N ILE A 99 -4.93 -15.90 10.51
CA ILE A 99 -4.19 -16.72 9.54
C ILE A 99 -2.92 -17.36 10.14
N ALA A 100 -2.28 -16.70 11.11
CA ALA A 100 -0.99 -17.13 11.65
C ALA A 100 -0.98 -18.59 12.18
N PRO A 101 -1.99 -19.08 12.91
CA PRO A 101 -2.01 -20.47 13.39
C PRO A 101 -2.03 -21.49 12.24
N SER A 102 -2.85 -21.26 11.22
CA SER A 102 -3.01 -22.17 10.08
C SER A 102 -1.78 -22.17 9.18
N LEU A 103 -1.23 -20.97 8.90
CA LEU A 103 -0.01 -20.79 8.13
C LEU A 103 1.18 -21.45 8.84
N ALA A 104 1.37 -21.23 10.14
CA ALA A 104 2.45 -21.85 10.91
C ALA A 104 2.36 -23.38 10.89
N LYS A 105 1.15 -23.95 11.06
CA LYS A 105 0.95 -25.40 10.96
C LYS A 105 1.37 -25.96 9.60
N ALA A 106 1.01 -25.27 8.51
CA ALA A 106 1.41 -25.68 7.17
C ALA A 106 2.92 -25.53 6.93
N ILE A 107 3.54 -24.47 7.47
CA ILE A 107 5.00 -24.27 7.43
C ILE A 107 5.73 -25.41 8.16
N VAL A 108 5.29 -25.78 9.37
CA VAL A 108 5.86 -26.91 10.14
C VAL A 108 5.74 -28.21 9.33
N GLN A 109 4.57 -28.50 8.75
CA GLN A 109 4.38 -29.68 7.93
C GLN A 109 5.30 -29.68 6.70
N ARG A 110 5.44 -28.55 6.01
CA ARG A 110 6.38 -28.42 4.89
C ARG A 110 7.82 -28.67 5.37
N HIS A 111 8.24 -28.06 6.47
CA HIS A 111 9.60 -28.19 7.01
C HIS A 111 9.97 -29.64 7.36
N ILE A 112 9.04 -30.40 7.94
CA ILE A 112 9.24 -31.83 8.24
C ILE A 112 9.56 -32.63 6.96
N HIS A 113 8.88 -32.34 5.86
CA HIS A 113 9.05 -33.09 4.60
C HIS A 113 10.17 -32.52 3.71
N LYS A 114 10.47 -31.23 3.84
CA LYS A 114 11.43 -30.51 2.99
C LYS A 114 12.31 -29.54 3.80
N PRO A 115 13.11 -30.01 4.77
CA PRO A 115 13.83 -29.14 5.70
C PRO A 115 14.90 -28.26 5.04
N ALA A 116 15.35 -28.61 3.83
CA ALA A 116 16.34 -27.87 3.05
C ALA A 116 15.74 -26.96 1.96
N ASP A 117 14.42 -26.98 1.78
CA ASP A 117 13.69 -26.20 0.77
C ASP A 117 12.89 -25.09 1.46
N ALA A 118 13.60 -24.00 1.78
CA ALA A 118 13.05 -22.83 2.45
C ALA A 118 11.79 -22.31 1.72
N LEU A 119 10.93 -21.57 2.43
CA LEU A 119 9.75 -20.98 1.85
C LEU A 119 9.89 -19.46 1.82
N ASP A 120 9.99 -18.90 0.63
CA ASP A 120 9.97 -17.45 0.45
C ASP A 120 8.53 -16.94 0.38
N ILE A 121 8.26 -15.92 1.20
CA ILE A 121 6.96 -15.33 1.44
C ILE A 121 7.00 -13.83 1.10
N ILE A 122 6.23 -13.43 0.11
CA ILE A 122 6.03 -12.05 -0.30
C ILE A 122 4.91 -11.43 0.54
N LEU A 123 5.28 -10.52 1.43
CA LEU A 123 4.37 -9.79 2.31
C LEU A 123 3.81 -8.56 1.57
N ALA A 124 2.70 -8.77 0.87
CA ALA A 124 1.98 -7.77 0.08
C ALA A 124 1.01 -6.95 0.96
N GLU A 125 1.57 -6.36 2.02
CA GLU A 125 0.82 -5.75 3.13
C GLU A 125 1.13 -4.26 3.30
N ASN A 126 0.13 -3.46 3.65
CA ASN A 126 0.32 -2.06 4.00
C ASN A 126 0.51 -1.90 5.52
N ILE A 127 1.56 -2.55 6.05
CA ILE A 127 1.88 -2.60 7.48
C ILE A 127 3.31 -2.08 7.68
N HIS A 128 3.47 -1.03 8.51
CA HIS A 128 4.81 -0.58 8.92
C HIS A 128 5.48 -1.66 9.78
N GLY A 129 6.76 -1.95 9.53
CA GLY A 129 7.48 -3.03 10.23
C GLY A 129 6.88 -4.42 9.98
N CYS A 130 6.37 -4.67 8.76
CA CYS A 130 5.60 -5.87 8.43
C CYS A 130 6.33 -7.17 8.79
N LYS A 131 7.63 -7.30 8.48
CA LYS A 131 8.41 -8.51 8.81
C LYS A 131 8.37 -8.81 10.31
N ALA A 132 8.70 -7.84 11.15
CA ALA A 132 8.69 -8.00 12.61
C ALA A 132 7.28 -8.33 13.15
N PHE A 133 6.25 -7.66 12.63
CA PHE A 133 4.86 -7.93 13.00
C PHE A 133 4.46 -9.37 12.66
N VAL A 134 4.73 -9.83 11.43
CA VAL A 134 4.40 -11.19 10.98
C VAL A 134 5.19 -12.23 11.76
N SER A 135 6.50 -12.03 11.95
CA SER A 135 7.33 -12.93 12.76
C SER A 135 6.78 -13.09 14.17
N SER A 136 6.36 -11.99 14.81
CA SER A 136 5.80 -12.04 16.18
C SER A 136 4.52 -12.87 16.29
N LEU A 137 3.73 -12.97 15.21
CA LEU A 137 2.50 -13.75 15.17
C LEU A 137 2.75 -15.22 14.80
N LEU A 138 3.78 -15.50 13.99
CA LEU A 138 4.10 -16.88 13.60
C LEU A 138 4.89 -17.63 14.68
N LEU A 139 5.86 -16.98 15.32
CA LEU A 139 6.77 -17.62 16.29
C LEU A 139 6.06 -18.45 17.37
N PRO A 140 4.98 -17.97 18.03
CA PRO A 140 4.27 -18.75 19.04
C PRO A 140 3.61 -20.03 18.53
N HIS A 141 3.44 -20.18 17.22
CA HIS A 141 2.79 -21.33 16.59
C HIS A 141 3.77 -22.28 15.89
N LEU A 142 5.04 -21.89 15.76
CA LEU A 142 6.10 -22.76 15.21
C LEU A 142 6.67 -23.71 16.27
N ASP A 143 6.43 -23.45 17.57
CA ASP A 143 6.86 -24.28 18.71
C ASP A 143 8.35 -24.68 18.70
N GLY A 144 9.22 -23.83 18.12
CA GLY A 144 10.66 -24.10 17.98
C GLY A 144 11.01 -25.19 16.97
N GLN A 145 10.05 -25.71 16.21
CA GLN A 145 10.26 -26.75 15.20
C GLN A 145 10.90 -26.22 13.91
N VAL A 146 10.81 -24.90 13.70
CA VAL A 146 11.31 -24.21 12.51
C VAL A 146 12.10 -22.99 12.97
N ASP A 147 13.35 -22.89 12.54
CA ASP A 147 14.09 -21.63 12.61
C ASP A 147 13.52 -20.68 11.56
N LEU A 148 12.87 -19.61 12.02
CA LEU A 148 12.12 -18.71 11.17
C LEU A 148 13.00 -18.05 10.12
N ASP A 149 14.15 -17.49 10.51
CA ASP A 149 15.00 -16.74 9.58
C ASP A 149 15.77 -17.68 8.66
N ALA A 150 16.13 -18.87 9.12
CA ALA A 150 16.83 -19.86 8.30
C ALA A 150 15.92 -20.57 7.28
N TYR A 151 14.61 -20.67 7.55
CA TYR A 151 13.68 -21.43 6.71
C TYR A 151 12.66 -20.55 5.97
N LEU A 152 12.36 -19.34 6.44
CA LEU A 152 11.41 -18.44 5.80
C LEU A 152 12.09 -17.18 5.27
N GLY A 153 11.84 -16.88 3.99
CA GLY A 153 12.24 -15.62 3.39
C GLY A 153 11.10 -14.62 3.46
N LEU A 154 11.03 -13.80 4.52
CA LEU A 154 9.94 -12.83 4.70
C LEU A 154 10.23 -11.53 3.94
N ALA A 155 9.89 -11.50 2.65
CA ALA A 155 10.14 -10.37 1.76
C ALA A 155 9.07 -9.30 1.87
N GLN A 156 9.48 -8.12 2.32
CA GLN A 156 8.63 -6.93 2.30
C GLN A 156 8.42 -6.42 0.87
N THR A 157 7.30 -5.74 0.66
CA THR A 157 6.96 -5.13 -0.64
C THR A 157 6.68 -3.64 -0.51
N SER A 158 6.88 -2.91 -1.61
CA SER A 158 6.34 -1.56 -1.79
C SER A 158 5.33 -1.54 -2.93
N ILE A 159 4.05 -1.64 -2.58
CA ILE A 159 2.95 -1.79 -3.54
C ILE A 159 2.37 -0.44 -3.90
N GLY A 160 2.49 -0.06 -5.17
CA GLY A 160 1.98 1.19 -5.72
C GLY A 160 0.71 1.06 -6.55
N LYS A 161 0.06 -0.11 -6.66
CA LYS A 161 -1.09 -0.30 -7.55
C LYS A 161 -2.39 0.30 -6.99
N MET A 162 -3.08 1.08 -7.81
CA MET A 162 -4.40 1.66 -7.58
C MET A 162 -5.46 0.75 -8.18
N VAL A 163 -6.44 0.42 -7.36
CA VAL A 163 -7.53 -0.49 -7.71
C VAL A 163 -8.85 0.22 -7.39
N PRO A 164 -9.71 0.47 -8.39
CA PRO A 164 -11.00 1.13 -8.17
C PRO A 164 -11.92 0.28 -7.29
N ILE A 165 -13.05 0.86 -6.90
CA ILE A 165 -14.14 0.09 -6.29
C ILE A 165 -14.61 -0.95 -7.31
N GLN A 166 -14.67 -2.20 -6.87
CA GLN A 166 -15.08 -3.32 -7.73
C GLN A 166 -16.60 -3.44 -7.76
N ASP A 167 -17.11 -3.96 -8.86
CA ASP A 167 -18.52 -4.36 -8.95
C ASP A 167 -18.73 -5.68 -8.17
N PRO A 168 -19.50 -5.67 -7.07
CA PRO A 168 -19.71 -6.87 -6.27
C PRO A 168 -20.48 -7.98 -7.01
N ALA A 169 -21.15 -7.66 -8.13
CA ALA A 169 -21.83 -8.65 -8.96
C ALA A 169 -20.85 -9.54 -9.75
N ASN A 170 -19.59 -9.10 -9.92
CA ASN A 170 -18.61 -9.77 -10.76
C ASN A 170 -17.45 -10.33 -9.92
N LEU A 171 -17.56 -11.59 -9.49
CA LEU A 171 -16.53 -12.23 -8.66
C LEU A 171 -15.23 -12.55 -9.42
N LEU A 172 -15.33 -12.86 -10.71
CA LEU A 172 -14.21 -13.30 -11.56
C LEU A 172 -13.73 -12.22 -12.53
N THR A 173 -14.19 -10.99 -12.40
CA THR A 173 -13.67 -9.85 -13.18
C THR A 173 -13.28 -8.74 -12.23
N LEU A 174 -12.04 -8.28 -12.30
CA LEU A 174 -11.57 -7.14 -11.50
C LEU A 174 -11.09 -6.01 -12.38
N LYS A 175 -11.40 -4.77 -12.00
CA LYS A 175 -10.80 -3.57 -12.61
C LYS A 175 -9.55 -3.17 -11.85
N SER A 176 -8.50 -2.78 -12.55
CA SER A 176 -7.29 -2.21 -11.95
C SER A 176 -6.55 -1.30 -12.93
N GLU A 177 -5.62 -0.49 -12.46
CA GLU A 177 -4.77 0.26 -13.37
C GLU A 177 -3.69 -0.61 -14.06
N PRO A 178 -3.04 -0.13 -15.13
CA PRO A 178 -1.98 -0.86 -15.84
C PRO A 178 -0.68 -1.05 -15.08
N TYR A 179 -0.44 -0.31 -14.00
CA TYR A 179 0.80 -0.40 -13.22
C TYR A 179 0.98 -1.79 -12.59
N ASN A 180 2.14 -2.39 -12.81
CA ASN A 180 2.47 -3.76 -12.37
C ASN A 180 3.88 -3.93 -11.79
N GLU A 181 4.60 -2.86 -11.42
CA GLU A 181 5.94 -3.02 -10.83
C GLU A 181 5.84 -3.53 -9.38
N LEU A 182 6.16 -4.81 -9.17
CA LEU A 182 6.26 -5.46 -7.87
C LEU A 182 7.67 -5.28 -7.30
N ILE A 183 7.78 -4.30 -6.40
CA ILE A 183 9.02 -4.00 -5.68
C ILE A 183 9.11 -4.90 -4.46
N VAL A 184 10.19 -5.68 -4.37
CA VAL A 184 10.43 -6.67 -3.32
C VAL A 184 11.81 -6.49 -2.70
N ASP A 185 11.92 -6.76 -1.40
CA ASP A 185 13.21 -6.78 -0.70
C ASP A 185 14.11 -7.92 -1.22
N SER A 186 15.20 -7.58 -1.91
CA SER A 186 16.09 -8.56 -2.50
C SER A 186 16.86 -9.39 -1.47
N GLU A 187 17.07 -8.88 -0.26
CA GLU A 187 17.86 -9.55 0.77
C GLU A 187 17.05 -10.58 1.57
N ALA A 188 15.73 -10.59 1.40
CA ALA A 188 14.84 -11.45 2.17
C ALA A 188 14.66 -12.85 1.60
N PHE A 189 15.08 -13.11 0.35
CA PHE A 189 14.82 -14.39 -0.33
C PHE A 189 15.94 -15.40 -0.11
N HIS A 190 15.58 -16.66 0.14
CA HIS A 190 16.49 -17.80 0.16
C HIS A 190 16.71 -18.39 -1.24
N HIS A 191 15.73 -18.25 -2.14
CA HIS A 191 15.84 -18.71 -3.52
C HIS A 191 16.01 -17.56 -4.51
N PRO A 192 16.64 -17.80 -5.67
CA PRO A 192 16.64 -16.83 -6.75
C PRO A 192 15.21 -16.47 -7.19
N LEU A 193 14.91 -15.18 -7.19
CA LEU A 193 13.67 -14.67 -7.76
C LEU A 193 13.54 -14.99 -9.25
N PRO A 194 12.33 -15.27 -9.76
CA PRO A 194 12.12 -15.43 -11.19
C PRO A 194 12.46 -14.12 -11.91
N HIS A 195 13.28 -14.21 -12.96
CA HIS A 195 13.61 -13.06 -13.78
C HIS A 195 12.43 -12.69 -14.68
N PHE A 196 11.64 -11.72 -14.25
CA PHE A 196 10.44 -11.26 -14.93
C PHE A 196 10.34 -9.74 -14.86
N ALA A 197 9.90 -9.10 -15.95
CA ALA A 197 9.98 -7.65 -16.12
C ALA A 197 9.19 -6.85 -15.06
N ASP A 198 8.14 -7.46 -14.49
CA ASP A 198 7.30 -6.82 -13.47
C ASP A 198 7.85 -6.99 -12.04
N ILE A 199 8.91 -7.79 -11.82
CA ILE A 199 9.49 -8.03 -10.49
C ILE A 199 10.78 -7.23 -10.36
N HIS A 200 10.80 -6.32 -9.39
CA HIS A 200 11.89 -5.40 -9.14
C HIS A 200 12.49 -5.67 -7.75
N PRO A 201 13.50 -6.55 -7.65
CA PRO A 201 14.25 -6.72 -6.42
C PRO A 201 15.07 -5.48 -6.12
N VAL A 202 14.97 -4.97 -4.89
CA VAL A 202 15.63 -3.73 -4.46
C VAL A 202 16.25 -3.87 -3.08
N HIS A 203 17.21 -3.00 -2.79
CA HIS A 203 17.82 -2.86 -1.47
C HIS A 203 18.32 -1.41 -1.27
N PRO A 204 18.17 -0.82 -0.07
CA PRO A 204 17.31 -1.29 1.03
C PRO A 204 15.82 -1.05 0.70
N ILE A 205 14.93 -1.94 1.15
CA ILE A 205 13.49 -1.85 0.86
C ILE A 205 12.84 -0.63 1.52
N GLU A 206 13.38 -0.18 2.65
CA GLU A 206 12.94 0.98 3.42
C GLU A 206 12.90 2.23 2.56
N ALA A 207 13.91 2.45 1.70
CA ALA A 207 13.96 3.58 0.79
C ALA A 207 12.75 3.61 -0.18
N TYR A 208 12.28 2.43 -0.61
CA TYR A 208 11.13 2.31 -1.51
C TYR A 208 9.78 2.37 -0.77
N VAL A 209 9.77 2.00 0.51
CA VAL A 209 8.64 2.26 1.42
C VAL A 209 8.49 3.76 1.61
N ASP A 210 9.58 4.47 1.90
CA ASP A 210 9.61 5.93 2.02
C ASP A 210 9.23 6.61 0.70
N ARG A 211 9.74 6.13 -0.45
CA ARG A 211 9.34 6.63 -1.77
C ARG A 211 7.83 6.56 -1.97
N LYS A 212 7.21 5.43 -1.64
CA LYS A 212 5.76 5.28 -1.73
C LYS A 212 5.05 6.19 -0.74
N LEU A 213 5.51 6.26 0.51
CA LEU A 213 4.84 7.06 1.54
C LEU A 213 4.93 8.56 1.25
N PHE A 214 6.12 9.06 0.92
CA PHE A 214 6.41 10.48 0.78
C PHE A 214 6.20 11.03 -0.63
N ILE A 215 6.15 10.21 -1.68
CA ILE A 215 5.77 10.67 -3.04
C ILE A 215 4.35 10.25 -3.38
N HIS A 216 4.06 8.95 -3.45
CA HIS A 216 2.75 8.47 -3.90
C HIS A 216 1.64 8.86 -2.91
N ASN A 217 1.69 8.33 -1.68
CA ASN A 217 0.63 8.55 -0.70
C ASN A 217 0.47 10.05 -0.38
N MET A 218 1.59 10.75 -0.21
CA MET A 218 1.64 12.20 0.02
C MET A 218 1.03 12.98 -1.14
N GLY A 219 1.48 12.74 -2.38
CA GLY A 219 0.99 13.44 -3.57
C GLY A 219 -0.51 13.19 -3.81
N HIS A 220 -0.98 11.96 -3.58
CA HIS A 220 -2.40 11.62 -3.71
C HIS A 220 -3.25 12.36 -2.66
N SER A 221 -2.76 12.44 -1.41
CA SER A 221 -3.40 13.23 -0.35
C SER A 221 -3.34 14.74 -0.63
N ALA A 222 -2.22 15.26 -1.14
CA ALA A 222 -2.09 16.65 -1.53
C ALA A 222 -3.10 17.02 -2.65
N ALA A 223 -3.29 16.14 -3.64
CA ALA A 223 -4.30 16.31 -4.68
C ALA A 223 -5.72 16.41 -4.09
N ALA A 224 -6.07 15.54 -3.13
CA ALA A 224 -7.36 15.58 -2.46
C ALA A 224 -7.56 16.89 -1.68
N TYR A 225 -6.59 17.28 -0.84
CA TYR A 225 -6.76 18.42 0.08
C TYR A 225 -6.70 19.77 -0.63
N LEU A 226 -5.70 19.97 -1.51
CA LEU A 226 -5.58 21.18 -2.31
C LEU A 226 -6.74 21.27 -3.32
N GLY A 227 -7.06 20.17 -3.99
CA GLY A 227 -8.13 20.09 -4.97
C GLY A 227 -9.50 20.39 -4.37
N HIS A 228 -9.84 19.78 -3.24
CA HIS A 228 -11.12 20.02 -2.57
C HIS A 228 -11.29 21.47 -2.10
N ARG A 229 -10.21 22.08 -1.57
CA ARG A 229 -10.25 23.48 -1.12
C ARG A 229 -10.63 24.42 -2.25
N CYS A 230 -10.11 24.20 -3.46
CA CYS A 230 -10.37 25.06 -4.61
C CYS A 230 -11.62 24.65 -5.39
N HIS A 231 -11.94 23.36 -5.44
CA HIS A 231 -13.01 22.78 -6.23
C HIS A 231 -13.88 21.82 -5.41
N PRO A 232 -14.66 22.32 -4.43
CA PRO A 232 -15.45 21.47 -3.54
C PRO A 232 -16.55 20.66 -4.24
N LYS A 233 -16.87 21.00 -5.51
CA LYS A 233 -17.87 20.31 -6.34
C LYS A 233 -17.29 19.22 -7.24
N ARG A 234 -15.96 19.14 -7.39
CA ARG A 234 -15.31 18.08 -8.16
C ARG A 234 -15.19 16.85 -7.25
N ALA A 235 -15.77 15.75 -7.67
CA ALA A 235 -15.93 14.55 -6.86
C ALA A 235 -14.68 13.66 -6.90
N THR A 236 -13.90 13.70 -7.98
CA THR A 236 -12.75 12.80 -8.19
C THR A 236 -11.40 13.50 -8.21
N ILE A 237 -10.34 12.75 -7.92
CA ILE A 237 -8.95 13.20 -8.01
C ILE A 237 -8.59 13.60 -9.45
N ALA A 238 -9.07 12.84 -10.43
CA ALA A 238 -8.85 13.15 -11.83
C ALA A 238 -9.44 14.53 -12.19
N GLU A 239 -10.70 14.78 -11.81
CA GLU A 239 -11.36 16.07 -12.02
C GLU A 239 -10.60 17.23 -11.36
N VAL A 240 -10.20 17.13 -10.08
CA VAL A 240 -9.48 18.25 -9.44
C VAL A 240 -8.11 18.52 -10.07
N LEU A 241 -7.46 17.50 -10.64
CA LEU A 241 -6.19 17.63 -11.34
C LEU A 241 -6.29 18.16 -12.78
N GLU A 242 -7.51 18.34 -13.32
CA GLU A 242 -7.72 19.10 -14.56
C GLU A 242 -7.41 20.59 -14.38
N ASP A 243 -7.43 21.10 -13.15
CA ASP A 243 -6.93 22.44 -12.85
C ASP A 243 -5.40 22.44 -12.84
N GLU A 244 -4.79 23.10 -13.83
CA GLU A 244 -3.34 23.19 -13.99
C GLU A 244 -2.63 23.81 -12.78
N GLN A 245 -3.28 24.74 -12.06
CA GLN A 245 -2.74 25.35 -10.86
C GLN A 245 -2.71 24.35 -9.69
N ILE A 246 -3.75 23.51 -9.55
CA ILE A 246 -3.76 22.43 -8.54
C ILE A 246 -2.73 21.36 -8.91
N ARG A 247 -2.71 20.92 -10.17
CA ARG A 247 -1.72 19.95 -10.68
C ARG A 247 -0.30 20.43 -10.42
N LYS A 248 -0.01 21.71 -10.67
CA LYS A 248 1.29 22.32 -10.38
C LYS A 248 1.62 22.31 -8.88
N GLN A 249 0.69 22.68 -8.00
CA GLN A 249 0.93 22.67 -6.56
C GLN A 249 1.22 21.26 -6.02
N VAL A 250 0.49 20.25 -6.50
CA VAL A 250 0.75 18.85 -6.16
C VAL A 250 2.12 18.41 -6.66
N HIS A 251 2.45 18.73 -7.91
CA HIS A 251 3.77 18.45 -8.47
C HIS A 251 4.89 19.11 -7.66
N ASP A 252 4.76 20.39 -7.32
CA ASP A 252 5.76 21.12 -6.53
C ASP A 252 5.96 20.49 -5.15
N ALA A 253 4.88 20.04 -4.49
CA ALA A 253 4.98 19.30 -3.23
C ALA A 253 5.71 17.94 -3.40
N MET A 254 5.43 17.22 -4.49
CA MET A 254 6.11 15.97 -4.81
C MET A 254 7.59 16.20 -5.13
N GLN A 255 7.96 17.33 -5.76
CA GLN A 255 9.34 17.70 -6.02
C GLN A 255 10.12 18.05 -4.74
N GLN A 256 9.51 18.77 -3.79
CA GLN A 256 10.12 18.97 -2.47
C GLN A 256 10.38 17.64 -1.77
N SER A 257 9.39 16.74 -1.79
CA SER A 257 9.51 15.41 -1.22
C SER A 257 10.59 14.54 -1.90
N ARG A 258 10.71 14.63 -3.23
CA ARG A 258 11.82 14.01 -3.98
C ARG A 258 13.17 14.47 -3.46
N ASP A 259 13.36 15.78 -3.28
CA ASP A 259 14.65 16.32 -2.84
C ASP A 259 14.98 15.83 -1.43
N ILE A 260 13.98 15.74 -0.54
CA ILE A 260 14.12 15.16 0.79
C ILE A 260 14.48 13.66 0.71
N LEU A 261 13.82 12.89 -0.16
CA LEU A 261 14.14 11.47 -0.37
C LEU A 261 15.55 11.24 -0.92
N LEU A 262 16.04 12.11 -1.81
CA LEU A 262 17.42 12.04 -2.29
C LEU A 262 18.43 12.31 -1.16
N ALA A 263 18.08 13.16 -0.20
CA ALA A 263 18.94 13.41 0.97
C ALA A 263 18.86 12.25 1.99
N LEU A 264 17.70 11.62 2.16
CA LEU A 264 17.52 10.45 3.04
C LEU A 264 18.21 9.20 2.46
N HIS A 265 18.15 9.01 1.15
CA HIS A 265 18.58 7.79 0.45
C HIS A 265 19.51 8.09 -0.75
N PRO A 266 20.67 8.74 -0.54
CA PRO A 266 21.48 9.34 -1.61
C PRO A 266 22.08 8.36 -2.62
N THR A 267 22.18 7.07 -2.27
CA THR A 267 22.73 6.02 -3.13
C THR A 267 21.66 5.16 -3.80
N VAL A 268 20.39 5.31 -3.42
CA VAL A 268 19.31 4.43 -3.88
C VAL A 268 18.59 5.03 -5.09
N PHE A 269 18.41 6.34 -5.10
CA PHE A 269 17.63 7.03 -6.13
C PHE A 269 18.46 8.04 -6.90
N THR A 270 18.10 8.23 -8.17
CA THR A 270 18.52 9.37 -8.96
C THR A 270 17.37 10.36 -9.09
N LYS A 271 17.68 11.64 -9.22
CA LYS A 271 16.67 12.68 -9.45
C LYS A 271 15.78 12.35 -10.66
N GLU A 272 16.39 11.91 -11.76
CA GLU A 272 15.67 11.53 -12.99
C GLU A 272 14.68 10.37 -12.78
N SER A 273 15.07 9.34 -12.01
CA SER A 273 14.19 8.21 -11.70
C SER A 273 12.97 8.64 -10.89
N LEU A 274 13.15 9.56 -9.93
CA LEU A 274 12.07 10.06 -9.10
C LEU A 274 11.20 11.07 -9.86
N ASP A 275 11.77 11.90 -10.72
CA ASP A 275 11.00 12.79 -11.61
C ASP A 275 10.11 12.00 -12.56
N THR A 276 10.65 10.94 -13.16
CA THR A 276 9.87 10.01 -14.00
C THR A 276 8.73 9.37 -13.20
N HIS A 277 9.01 8.92 -11.97
CA HIS A 277 7.99 8.34 -11.08
C HIS A 277 6.90 9.35 -10.69
N ILE A 278 7.26 10.60 -10.41
CA ILE A 278 6.30 11.67 -10.09
C ILE A 278 5.38 11.94 -11.28
N LEU A 279 5.94 12.04 -12.49
CA LEU A 279 5.15 12.29 -13.70
C LEU A 279 4.22 11.12 -14.03
N ASP A 280 4.68 9.88 -13.84
CA ASP A 280 3.84 8.68 -13.95
C ASP A 280 2.68 8.72 -12.95
N LEU A 281 2.96 9.00 -11.67
CA LEU A 281 1.92 9.11 -10.64
C LEU A 281 0.90 10.21 -10.96
N LEU A 282 1.35 11.40 -11.40
CA LEU A 282 0.45 12.48 -11.79
C LEU A 282 -0.40 12.13 -13.02
N LYS A 283 0.11 11.29 -13.93
CA LYS A 283 -0.69 10.74 -15.03
C LYS A 283 -1.75 9.77 -14.49
N ARG A 284 -1.36 8.89 -13.57
CA ARG A 284 -2.24 7.86 -13.00
C ARG A 284 -3.30 8.44 -12.07
N PHE A 285 -2.99 9.46 -11.27
CA PHE A 285 -3.97 10.21 -10.47
C PHE A 285 -5.02 10.90 -11.36
N SER A 286 -4.65 11.25 -12.61
CA SER A 286 -5.54 11.83 -13.61
C SER A 286 -6.37 10.80 -14.40
N ASN A 287 -6.26 9.51 -14.10
CA ASN A 287 -7.02 8.47 -14.78
C ASN A 287 -8.49 8.46 -14.33
N HIS A 288 -9.40 8.91 -15.19
CA HIS A 288 -10.83 8.98 -14.87
C HIS A 288 -11.47 7.61 -14.63
N ALA A 289 -10.91 6.55 -15.23
CA ALA A 289 -11.45 5.20 -15.10
C ALA A 289 -11.28 4.60 -13.69
N LEU A 290 -10.39 5.16 -12.87
CA LEU A 290 -10.24 4.74 -11.48
C LEU A 290 -11.38 5.23 -10.58
N GLY A 291 -12.05 6.33 -10.95
CA GLY A 291 -13.14 6.89 -10.16
C GLY A 291 -12.74 7.24 -8.72
N ASP A 292 -11.46 7.57 -8.51
CA ASP A 292 -10.94 7.83 -7.17
C ASP A 292 -11.52 9.12 -6.62
N THR A 293 -12.44 8.99 -5.66
CA THR A 293 -13.13 10.14 -5.11
C THR A 293 -12.23 10.93 -4.16
N VAL A 294 -12.35 12.25 -4.19
CA VAL A 294 -11.74 13.18 -3.24
C VAL A 294 -12.05 12.74 -1.81
N HIS A 295 -13.30 12.34 -1.54
CA HIS A 295 -13.71 11.79 -0.24
C HIS A 295 -12.91 10.54 0.17
N ARG A 296 -12.84 9.52 -0.69
CA ARG A 296 -12.13 8.26 -0.39
C ARG A 296 -10.63 8.49 -0.16
N VAL A 297 -10.04 9.35 -1.00
CA VAL A 297 -8.59 9.64 -1.00
C VAL A 297 -8.21 10.62 0.12
N GLY A 298 -9.11 11.50 0.56
CA GLY A 298 -8.84 12.47 1.61
C GLY A 298 -9.20 12.01 3.02
N ARG A 299 -10.20 11.13 3.21
CA ARG A 299 -10.67 10.70 4.55
C ARG A 299 -9.62 9.96 5.38
N ASP A 300 -9.90 9.64 6.65
CA ASP A 300 -8.98 9.00 7.60
C ASP A 300 -7.86 9.97 8.03
N LEU A 301 -8.28 11.18 8.39
CA LEU A 301 -7.43 12.32 8.74
C LEU A 301 -6.57 12.01 9.96
N LYS A 302 -7.14 11.39 11.00
CA LYS A 302 -6.40 11.05 12.22
C LYS A 302 -5.14 10.23 11.91
N ARG A 303 -5.20 9.29 10.97
CA ARG A 303 -4.01 8.54 10.55
C ARG A 303 -3.11 9.36 9.63
N LYS A 304 -3.66 10.03 8.60
CA LYS A 304 -2.88 10.73 7.57
C LYS A 304 -2.15 11.99 8.07
N LEU A 305 -2.60 12.56 9.18
CA LEU A 305 -2.00 13.74 9.81
C LEU A 305 -0.97 13.40 10.90
N ARG A 306 -0.81 12.12 11.25
CA ARG A 306 0.16 11.65 12.25
C ARG A 306 1.57 12.13 11.94
N TYR A 307 2.35 12.27 13.00
CA TYR A 307 3.76 12.67 12.94
C TYR A 307 4.63 11.75 12.06
N ASP A 308 4.26 10.47 11.92
CA ASP A 308 5.01 9.44 11.20
C ASP A 308 4.36 9.03 9.86
N ASP A 309 3.29 9.72 9.40
CA ASP A 309 2.64 9.42 8.12
C ASP A 309 3.06 10.43 7.02
N ARG A 310 2.45 10.28 5.84
CA ARG A 310 2.87 10.83 4.54
C ARG A 310 3.15 12.33 4.45
N LEU A 311 2.53 13.14 5.31
CA LEU A 311 2.68 14.61 5.26
C LEU A 311 3.61 15.10 6.37
N LEU A 312 3.27 14.89 7.64
CA LEU A 312 4.10 15.41 8.73
C LEU A 312 5.42 14.67 8.88
N GLY A 313 5.47 13.37 8.56
CA GLY A 313 6.71 12.59 8.58
C GLY A 313 7.77 13.17 7.67
N VAL A 314 7.44 13.45 6.40
CA VAL A 314 8.38 14.06 5.45
C VAL A 314 8.72 15.51 5.82
N ILE A 315 7.80 16.27 6.43
CA ILE A 315 8.07 17.61 6.97
C ILE A 315 9.09 17.56 8.11
N ILE A 316 8.97 16.58 9.02
CA ILE A 316 9.93 16.38 10.13
C ILE A 316 11.31 16.04 9.58
N GLU A 317 11.41 15.16 8.60
CA GLU A 317 12.70 14.84 7.97
C GLU A 317 13.29 16.05 7.24
N ALA A 318 12.46 16.83 6.54
CA ALA A 318 12.90 18.07 5.91
C ALA A 318 13.49 19.06 6.93
N GLU A 319 12.84 19.25 8.08
CA GLU A 319 13.35 20.12 9.14
C GLU A 319 14.69 19.64 9.71
N ARG A 320 14.84 18.32 9.94
CA ARG A 320 16.12 17.77 10.41
C ARG A 320 17.25 17.98 9.42
N LEU A 321 16.94 17.95 8.13
CA LEU A 321 17.88 18.15 7.04
C LEU A 321 18.08 19.63 6.67
N GLY A 322 17.29 20.55 7.23
CA GLY A 322 17.31 21.98 6.87
C GLY A 322 16.82 22.25 5.44
N MET A 323 15.87 21.44 4.95
CA MET A 323 15.33 21.50 3.60
C MET A 323 13.94 22.15 3.56
N ALA A 324 13.59 22.68 2.38
CA ALA A 324 12.29 23.31 2.12
C ALA A 324 11.15 22.28 2.08
N TRP A 325 9.99 22.61 2.69
CA TRP A 325 8.81 21.74 2.74
C TRP A 325 7.47 22.50 2.64
N GLU A 326 7.51 23.79 2.30
CA GLU A 326 6.36 24.71 2.33
C GLU A 326 5.19 24.23 1.44
N CYS A 327 5.45 23.61 0.29
CA CYS A 327 4.40 23.06 -0.58
C CYS A 327 3.68 21.88 0.08
N ILE A 328 4.44 21.01 0.78
CA ILE A 328 3.88 19.90 1.56
C ILE A 328 3.09 20.46 2.76
N GLY A 329 3.64 21.48 3.44
CA GLY A 329 3.00 22.18 4.55
C GLY A 329 1.65 22.80 4.17
N ARG A 330 1.54 23.40 2.97
CA ARG A 330 0.26 23.91 2.46
C ARG A 330 -0.80 22.82 2.35
N ALA A 331 -0.44 21.62 1.86
CA ALA A 331 -1.36 20.49 1.81
C ALA A 331 -1.77 20.01 3.22
N TYR A 332 -0.83 19.98 4.18
CA TYR A 332 -1.14 19.66 5.59
C TYR A 332 -2.14 20.65 6.20
N LEU A 333 -1.98 21.95 5.94
CA LEU A 333 -2.92 22.98 6.38
C LEU A 333 -4.32 22.79 5.79
N GLN A 334 -4.42 22.40 4.51
CA GLN A 334 -5.73 22.14 3.90
C GLN A 334 -6.42 20.92 4.51
N ALA A 335 -5.64 19.90 4.90
CA ALA A 335 -6.15 18.69 5.52
C ALA A 335 -6.79 18.95 6.89
N LEU A 336 -6.29 19.93 7.67
CA LEU A 336 -6.85 20.34 8.97
C LEU A 336 -8.25 20.98 8.89
N GLY A 337 -8.77 21.24 7.68
CA GLY A 337 -10.13 21.71 7.45
C GLY A 337 -10.83 20.93 6.33
N PHE A 338 -10.40 19.69 6.06
CA PHE A 338 -10.90 18.90 4.94
C PHE A 338 -12.23 18.22 5.27
N VAL A 339 -13.29 18.61 4.57
CA VAL A 339 -14.66 18.07 4.75
C VAL A 339 -15.27 17.76 3.37
N ALA A 340 -14.81 16.68 2.74
CA ALA A 340 -15.38 16.23 1.46
C ALA A 340 -16.53 15.24 1.69
N PRO A 341 -17.71 15.45 1.07
CA PRO A 341 -18.83 14.53 1.18
C PRO A 341 -18.65 13.27 0.33
N ASP A 342 -19.26 12.17 0.74
CA ASP A 342 -19.42 10.96 -0.05
C ASP A 342 -20.49 11.14 -1.15
N SER A 343 -20.84 10.05 -1.84
CA SER A 343 -21.88 10.07 -2.89
C SER A 343 -23.29 10.41 -2.38
N ASN A 344 -23.52 10.33 -1.06
CA ASN A 344 -24.80 10.67 -0.42
C ASN A 344 -24.81 12.11 0.13
N GLY A 345 -23.70 12.84 0.00
CA GLY A 345 -23.57 14.20 0.56
C GLY A 345 -23.03 14.23 1.99
N GLU A 346 -22.61 13.10 2.56
CA GLU A 346 -22.23 13.00 3.97
C GLU A 346 -20.70 12.98 4.16
N PRO A 347 -20.15 13.70 5.15
CA PRO A 347 -18.72 13.61 5.47
C PRO A 347 -18.38 12.24 6.08
N TYR A 348 -17.09 11.89 6.11
CA TYR A 348 -16.66 10.69 6.81
C TYR A 348 -16.78 10.91 8.33
N PRO A 349 -17.67 10.18 9.06
CA PRO A 349 -18.01 10.55 10.44
C PRO A 349 -16.81 10.58 11.41
N PRO A 350 -15.85 9.64 11.36
CA PRO A 350 -14.66 9.71 12.21
C PRO A 350 -13.82 10.98 12.01
N ASP A 351 -13.77 11.50 10.78
CA ASP A 351 -13.01 12.72 10.50
C ASP A 351 -13.76 13.96 10.99
N ALA A 352 -15.09 14.01 10.87
CA ALA A 352 -15.90 15.10 11.40
C ALA A 352 -15.72 15.24 12.92
N ILE A 353 -15.81 14.12 13.65
CA ILE A 353 -15.57 14.09 15.11
C ILE A 353 -14.15 14.56 15.43
N PHE A 354 -13.16 14.06 14.69
CA PHE A 354 -11.76 14.44 14.89
C PHE A 354 -11.52 15.93 14.66
N LEU A 355 -12.10 16.53 13.62
CA LEU A 355 -11.98 17.96 13.35
C LEU A 355 -12.67 18.81 14.42
N ASP A 356 -13.88 18.43 14.87
CA ASP A 356 -14.59 19.11 15.96
C ASP A 356 -13.80 19.08 17.28
N GLU A 357 -13.08 17.99 17.55
CA GLU A 357 -12.18 17.89 18.71
C GLU A 357 -10.99 18.85 18.61
N LEU A 358 -10.46 19.06 17.40
CA LEU A 358 -9.32 19.94 17.15
C LEU A 358 -9.65 21.43 17.30
N GLU A 359 -10.90 21.86 17.09
CA GLU A 359 -11.32 23.26 17.22
C GLU A 359 -11.14 23.83 18.63
N LYS A 360 -11.10 22.97 19.64
CA LYS A 360 -11.02 23.33 21.06
C LYS A 360 -9.62 23.80 21.48
N TRP A 361 -8.61 23.59 20.64
CA TRP A 361 -7.20 23.76 20.98
C TRP A 361 -6.60 25.00 20.32
N SER A 362 -5.63 25.62 20.99
CA SER A 362 -4.79 26.66 20.40
C SER A 362 -4.01 26.11 19.20
N TRP A 363 -3.49 26.98 18.33
CA TRP A 363 -2.82 26.52 17.10
C TRP A 363 -1.66 25.51 17.34
N PRO A 364 -0.70 25.75 18.24
CA PRO A 364 0.35 24.77 18.52
C PRO A 364 -0.18 23.45 19.09
N GLU A 365 -1.19 23.53 19.97
CA GLU A 365 -1.83 22.35 20.55
C GLU A 365 -2.66 21.56 19.52
N LYS A 366 -3.26 22.26 18.55
CA LYS A 366 -3.98 21.65 17.44
C LYS A 366 -3.06 20.78 16.62
N LEU A 367 -1.85 21.26 16.27
CA LEU A 367 -0.86 20.44 15.56
C LEU A 367 -0.44 19.24 16.41
N TYR A 368 -0.17 19.45 17.70
CA TYR A 368 0.21 18.38 18.62
C TYR A 368 -0.84 17.25 18.66
N LYS A 369 -2.13 17.61 18.76
CA LYS A 369 -3.24 16.64 18.79
C LYS A 369 -3.50 16.01 17.43
N ALA A 370 -3.50 16.80 16.36
CA ALA A 370 -3.78 16.31 15.01
C ALA A 370 -2.75 15.28 14.55
N SER A 371 -1.50 15.44 14.99
CA SER A 371 -0.39 14.56 14.66
C SER A 371 -0.18 13.39 15.61
N SER A 372 -1.03 13.24 16.63
CA SER A 372 -0.84 12.26 17.71
C SER A 372 0.57 12.34 18.30
N TRP A 373 1.07 13.56 18.51
CA TRP A 373 2.46 13.80 18.89
C TRP A 373 2.81 13.19 20.26
N GLU A 374 1.81 12.95 21.13
CA GLU A 374 2.00 12.22 22.38
C GLU A 374 2.53 10.78 22.22
N GLU A 375 2.37 10.18 21.03
CA GLU A 375 2.91 8.87 20.71
C GLU A 375 4.32 8.95 20.12
N SER A 376 4.85 10.16 19.91
CA SER A 376 6.17 10.39 19.35
C SER A 376 7.25 10.35 20.43
N SER A 377 8.42 9.82 20.08
CA SER A 377 9.63 9.97 20.90
C SER A 377 10.32 11.34 20.71
N LEU A 378 9.77 12.23 19.88
CA LEU A 378 10.36 13.52 19.54
C LEU A 378 9.98 14.62 20.53
N GLY A 379 10.91 15.56 20.73
CA GLY A 379 10.71 16.69 21.64
C GLY A 379 9.53 17.57 21.25
N LYS A 380 8.74 18.00 22.25
CA LYS A 380 7.58 18.87 22.06
C LYS A 380 7.94 20.21 21.39
N ASP A 381 9.14 20.73 21.64
CA ASP A 381 9.62 21.99 21.05
C ASP A 381 9.71 21.92 19.52
N LEU A 382 10.01 20.74 18.96
CA LEU A 382 9.99 20.53 17.50
C LEU A 382 8.58 20.67 16.95
N CYS A 383 7.58 20.06 17.60
CA CYS A 383 6.18 20.19 17.20
C CYS A 383 5.76 21.67 17.19
N PHE A 384 6.13 22.44 18.20
CA PHE A 384 5.69 23.83 18.32
C PHE A 384 6.43 24.72 17.31
N THR A 385 7.71 24.45 17.05
CA THR A 385 8.46 25.09 15.97
C THR A 385 7.81 24.83 14.60
N LEU A 386 7.39 23.58 14.34
CA LEU A 386 6.66 23.21 13.14
C LEU A 386 5.31 23.92 13.04
N ALA A 387 4.61 24.06 14.16
CA ALA A 387 3.36 24.81 14.22
C ALA A 387 3.57 26.27 13.80
N ASP A 388 4.57 26.96 14.37
CA ASP A 388 4.85 28.36 14.03
C ASP A 388 5.21 28.53 12.54
N LYS A 389 6.04 27.62 12.01
CA LYS A 389 6.40 27.62 10.57
C LYS A 389 5.20 27.34 9.67
N LEU A 390 4.35 26.39 10.02
CA LEU A 390 3.09 26.13 9.30
C LEU A 390 2.16 27.35 9.36
N GLN A 391 2.06 28.03 10.50
CA GLN A 391 1.24 29.23 10.62
C GLN A 391 1.71 30.36 9.69
N ALA A 392 3.02 30.48 9.47
CA ALA A 392 3.56 31.47 8.55
C ALA A 392 3.21 31.20 7.06
N LEU A 393 2.65 30.04 6.73
CA LEU A 393 2.23 29.68 5.36
C LEU A 393 0.76 30.03 5.06
N THR A 394 -0.05 30.32 6.08
CA THR A 394 -1.46 30.76 5.96
C THR A 394 -1.53 32.23 5.61
#